data_AF-A0A1P8MV18-F1
#
_entry.id   AF-A0A1P8MV18-F1
#
_cell.length_a   1.000
_cell.length_b   1.000
_cell.length_c   1.000
_cell.angle_alpha   90.00
_cell.angle_beta   90.00
_cell.angle_gamma   90.00
#
_symmetry.space_group_name_H-M   'P 1'
#
loop_
_entity.id
_entity.type
_entity.pdbx_description
1 polymer ?
#
loop_
_entity_poly.entity_id
_entity_poly.type
_entity_poly.pdbx_seq_one_letter_code
_entity_poly.pdbx_strand_id
1 'polypeptide(L)'
;MTHHSRRILAVQILTWACVSTLPVAAHNGSHGPSMMARVERATVLGHQVNLRLMLTGLGPPLVLEGMAVPDAMVRFQGPLTFSFAQDVGLIAAVTFDETPPRIFTLMLDFGAAGAGGVTVIPERVGQ
;
A
#
# COMPACT_ATOMS: atom_id res chain seq x y z
N MET A 1 11.06 -14.84 -82.99
CA MET A 1 11.09 -13.46 -82.48
C MET A 1 10.44 -13.47 -81.11
N THR A 2 11.24 -13.36 -80.06
CA THR A 2 10.88 -13.54 -78.65
C THR A 2 10.36 -12.24 -78.04
N HIS A 3 9.21 -12.27 -77.36
CA HIS A 3 8.80 -11.20 -76.46
C HIS A 3 8.35 -11.81 -75.13
N HIS A 4 9.26 -11.88 -74.15
CA HIS A 4 8.92 -12.20 -72.77
C HIS A 4 8.59 -10.91 -72.03
N SER A 5 7.30 -10.66 -71.80
CA SER A 5 6.81 -9.61 -70.90
C SER A 5 7.00 -10.07 -69.46
N ARG A 6 7.95 -9.45 -68.74
CA ARG A 6 8.07 -9.60 -67.29
C ARG A 6 7.05 -8.69 -66.62
N ARG A 7 5.95 -9.27 -66.12
CA ARG A 7 4.98 -8.56 -65.28
C ARG A 7 5.43 -8.66 -63.83
N ILE A 8 5.86 -7.54 -63.26
CA ILE A 8 6.14 -7.39 -61.83
C ILE A 8 4.79 -7.27 -61.14
N LEU A 9 4.41 -8.27 -60.34
CA LEU A 9 3.21 -8.24 -59.53
C LEU A 9 3.56 -7.54 -58.20
N ALA A 10 3.18 -6.26 -58.07
CA ALA A 10 3.28 -5.56 -56.80
C ALA A 10 2.16 -6.06 -55.86
N VAL A 11 2.52 -6.90 -54.88
CA VAL A 11 1.62 -7.34 -53.82
C VAL A 11 1.46 -6.17 -52.84
N GLN A 12 0.29 -5.54 -52.82
CA GLN A 12 -0.04 -4.56 -51.78
C GLN A 12 -0.26 -5.30 -50.45
N ILE A 13 0.65 -5.08 -49.50
CA ILE A 13 0.49 -5.52 -48.12
C ILE A 13 -0.50 -4.55 -47.47
N LEU A 14 -1.75 -4.97 -47.37
CA LEU A 14 -2.79 -4.27 -46.63
C LEU A 14 -2.48 -4.38 -45.13
N THR A 15 -1.78 -3.39 -44.57
CA THR A 15 -1.52 -3.34 -43.13
C THR A 15 -2.79 -2.97 -42.40
N TRP A 16 -3.49 -3.98 -41.87
CA TRP A 16 -4.57 -3.81 -40.89
C TRP A 16 -4.01 -3.24 -39.59
N ALA A 17 -4.12 -1.92 -39.43
CA ALA A 17 -3.99 -1.28 -38.13
C ALA A 17 -5.29 -1.51 -37.36
N CYS A 18 -5.31 -2.51 -36.47
CA CYS A 18 -6.38 -2.69 -35.50
C CYS A 18 -6.31 -1.56 -34.46
N VAL A 19 -6.82 -0.37 -34.80
CA VAL A 19 -7.04 0.70 -33.83
C VAL A 19 -8.36 0.42 -33.12
N SER A 20 -8.33 -0.42 -32.09
CA SER A 20 -9.47 -0.60 -31.21
C SER A 20 -9.67 0.67 -30.39
N THR A 21 -10.55 1.56 -30.85
CA THR A 21 -11.04 2.74 -30.11
C THR A 21 -12.08 2.33 -29.07
N LEU A 22 -11.78 1.33 -28.24
CA LEU A 22 -12.59 1.11 -27.04
C LEU A 22 -12.25 2.26 -26.09
N PRO A 23 -13.24 2.98 -25.53
CA PRO A 23 -12.97 3.91 -24.47
C PRO A 23 -12.36 3.09 -23.33
N VAL A 24 -11.04 3.23 -23.16
CA VAL A 24 -10.40 2.90 -21.89
C VAL A 24 -11.08 3.84 -20.91
N ALA A 25 -12.09 3.34 -20.22
CA ALA A 25 -12.58 3.95 -19.01
C ALA A 25 -11.44 3.85 -18.01
N ALA A 26 -10.50 4.78 -18.10
CA ALA A 26 -9.64 5.10 -16.99
C ALA A 26 -10.59 5.35 -15.83
N HIS A 27 -10.52 4.47 -14.83
CA HIS A 27 -11.34 4.55 -13.63
C HIS A 27 -11.05 5.90 -12.96
N ASN A 28 -11.87 6.91 -13.25
CA ASN A 28 -11.88 8.18 -12.55
C ASN A 28 -12.51 7.98 -11.16
N GLY A 29 -11.95 7.06 -10.38
CA GLY A 29 -12.21 6.95 -8.96
C GLY A 29 -11.43 8.04 -8.24
N SER A 30 -12.02 8.61 -7.18
CA SER A 30 -11.26 9.43 -6.23
C SER A 30 -10.10 8.59 -5.69
N HIS A 31 -8.87 8.89 -6.10
CA HIS A 31 -7.65 8.27 -5.58
C HIS A 31 -7.24 8.84 -4.21
N GLY A 32 -8.19 9.46 -3.49
CA GLY A 32 -7.94 10.01 -2.16
C GLY A 32 -7.69 8.89 -1.14
N PRO A 33 -6.76 9.08 -0.20
CA PRO A 33 -6.56 8.11 0.88
C PRO A 33 -7.84 8.02 1.73
N SER A 34 -8.25 6.80 2.10
CA SER A 34 -9.41 6.59 2.98
C SER A 34 -9.06 6.75 4.48
N MET A 35 -7.78 6.91 4.80
CA MET A 35 -7.27 7.11 6.16
C MET A 35 -5.93 7.85 6.18
N MET A 36 -5.60 8.45 7.32
CA MET A 36 -4.24 8.91 7.67
C MET A 36 -3.79 8.23 8.96
N ALA A 37 -2.52 7.82 9.02
CA ALA A 37 -1.93 7.21 10.20
C ALA A 37 -0.71 8.02 10.62
N ARG A 38 -0.62 8.34 11.91
CA ARG A 38 0.48 9.11 12.47
C ARG A 38 1.09 8.34 13.65
N VAL A 39 2.41 8.24 13.65
CA VAL A 39 3.17 7.78 14.81
C VAL A 39 3.24 8.91 15.82
N GLU A 40 2.55 8.77 16.95
CA GLU A 40 2.63 9.74 18.06
C GLU A 40 3.85 9.47 18.94
N ARG A 41 4.18 8.19 19.13
CA ARG A 41 5.36 7.76 19.88
C ARG A 41 5.80 6.38 19.43
N ALA A 42 7.12 6.18 19.34
CA ALA A 42 7.72 4.88 19.13
C ALA A 42 8.95 4.77 20.03
N THR A 43 8.95 3.85 20.98
CA THR A 43 9.98 3.80 22.02
C THR A 43 10.58 2.41 22.11
N VAL A 44 11.91 2.32 22.01
CA VAL A 44 12.65 1.06 22.13
C VAL A 44 12.89 0.71 23.59
N LEU A 45 12.53 -0.52 23.99
CA LEU A 45 12.81 -1.14 25.27
C LEU A 45 13.34 -2.57 25.03
N GLY A 46 14.66 -2.75 25.04
CA GLY A 46 15.29 -4.01 24.65
C GLY A 46 14.99 -4.37 23.20
N HIS A 47 14.40 -5.55 22.96
CA HIS A 47 13.98 -6.00 21.63
C HIS A 47 12.53 -5.63 21.27
N GLN A 48 11.87 -4.82 22.10
CA GLN A 48 10.51 -4.37 21.86
C GLN A 48 10.45 -2.89 21.51
N VAL A 49 9.58 -2.54 20.57
CA VAL A 49 9.17 -1.17 20.28
C VAL A 49 7.73 -0.98 20.73
N ASN A 50 7.52 -0.11 21.70
CA ASN A 50 6.18 0.33 22.11
C ASN A 50 5.73 1.47 21.20
N LEU A 51 4.61 1.27 20.53
CA LEU A 51 4.05 2.20 19.55
C LEU A 51 2.75 2.79 20.08
N ARG A 52 2.61 4.09 19.86
CA ARG A 52 1.34 4.81 19.93
C ARG A 52 1.08 5.45 18.58
N LEU A 53 -0.03 5.07 17.97
CA LEU A 53 -0.49 5.54 16.68
C LEU A 53 -1.78 6.32 16.85
N MET A 54 -2.00 7.30 15.98
CA MET A 54 -3.30 7.92 15.74
C MET A 54 -3.75 7.56 14.33
N LEU A 55 -4.96 7.01 14.22
CA LEU A 55 -5.61 6.73 12.93
C LEU A 55 -6.76 7.71 12.74
N THR A 56 -6.79 8.38 11.60
CA THR A 56 -7.85 9.33 11.21
C THR A 56 -8.57 8.81 9.98
N GLY A 57 -9.89 8.62 10.08
CA GLY A 57 -10.72 8.22 8.94
C GLY A 57 -10.97 9.38 7.97
N LEU A 58 -10.70 9.18 6.68
CA LEU A 58 -10.89 10.18 5.62
C LEU A 58 -11.92 9.75 4.58
N GLY A 59 -12.47 8.54 4.70
CA GLY A 59 -13.43 7.96 3.77
C GLY A 59 -14.49 7.08 4.46
N PRO A 60 -15.02 6.07 3.76
CA PRO A 60 -15.92 5.07 4.35
C PRO A 60 -15.31 4.41 5.61
N PRO A 61 -16.15 3.84 6.50
CA PRO A 61 -15.66 3.14 7.68
C PRO A 61 -14.65 2.05 7.33
N LEU A 62 -13.56 2.00 8.11
CA LEU A 62 -12.51 0.99 7.99
C LEU A 62 -12.45 0.16 9.27
N VAL A 63 -12.02 -1.08 9.12
CA VAL A 63 -11.75 -2.00 10.22
C VAL A 63 -10.28 -2.40 10.11
N LEU A 64 -9.45 -2.01 11.08
CA LEU A 64 -8.10 -2.53 11.20
C LEU A 64 -8.18 -3.95 11.75
N GLU A 65 -7.95 -4.92 10.88
CA GLU A 65 -8.01 -6.35 11.21
C GLU A 65 -6.68 -6.85 11.76
N GLY A 66 -5.57 -6.33 11.23
CA GLY A 66 -4.24 -6.81 11.54
C GLY A 66 -3.15 -5.76 11.40
N MET A 67 -1.99 -6.09 11.95
CA MET A 67 -0.75 -5.35 11.75
C MET A 67 0.42 -6.31 11.60
N ALA A 68 1.38 -5.95 10.75
CA ALA A 68 2.55 -6.76 10.49
C ALA A 68 3.81 -5.90 10.33
N VAL A 69 4.94 -6.45 10.77
CA VAL A 69 6.29 -5.96 10.51
C VAL A 69 7.10 -7.18 10.09
N PRO A 70 7.91 -7.11 9.02
CA PRO A 70 8.78 -8.22 8.65
C PRO A 70 9.67 -8.65 9.82
N ASP A 71 9.80 -9.96 10.02
CA ASP A 71 10.68 -10.57 11.04
C ASP A 71 10.39 -10.09 12.48
N ALA A 72 9.14 -9.74 12.78
CA ALA A 72 8.72 -9.31 14.10
C ALA A 72 7.30 -9.75 14.44
N MET A 73 7.05 -9.95 15.73
CA MET A 73 5.71 -10.19 16.26
C MET A 73 5.05 -8.86 16.63
N VAL A 74 3.84 -8.61 16.14
CA VAL A 74 3.04 -7.43 16.50
C VAL A 74 1.89 -7.83 17.41
N ARG A 75 1.73 -7.12 18.53
CA ARG A 75 0.62 -7.28 19.48
C ARG A 75 -0.12 -5.96 19.63
N PHE A 76 -1.44 -6.00 19.49
CA PHE A 76 -2.31 -4.86 19.72
C PHE A 76 -3.70 -5.33 20.16
N GLN A 77 -4.55 -4.40 20.60
CA GLN A 77 -5.95 -4.67 20.88
C GLN A 77 -6.78 -4.34 19.64
N GLY A 78 -7.33 -5.36 18.98
CA GLY A 78 -8.15 -5.23 17.77
C GLY A 78 -9.16 -6.38 17.62
N PRO A 79 -9.98 -6.37 16.56
CA PRO A 79 -9.99 -5.39 15.46
C PRO A 79 -10.47 -4.00 15.90
N LEU A 80 -10.13 -2.96 15.14
CA LEU A 80 -10.44 -1.57 15.48
C LEU A 80 -11.19 -0.88 14.34
N THR A 81 -12.44 -0.46 14.60
CA THR A 81 -13.30 0.21 13.62
C THR A 81 -13.28 1.71 13.82
N PHE A 82 -13.17 2.47 12.73
CA PHE A 82 -13.23 3.93 12.74
C PHE A 82 -13.88 4.47 11.47
N SER A 83 -14.58 5.60 11.61
CA SER A 83 -15.37 6.23 10.54
C SER A 83 -14.77 7.57 10.07
N PHE A 84 -15.39 8.19 9.07
CA PHE A 84 -15.02 9.52 8.58
C PHE A 84 -14.91 10.55 9.72
N ALA A 85 -13.83 11.34 9.69
CA ALA A 85 -13.52 12.38 10.66
C ALA A 85 -13.38 11.89 12.11
N GLN A 86 -13.15 10.58 12.31
CA GLN A 86 -12.86 10.00 13.60
C GLN A 86 -11.37 9.79 13.78
N ASP A 87 -10.85 10.27 14.91
CA ASP A 87 -9.52 9.99 15.41
C ASP A 87 -9.57 8.84 16.41
N VAL A 88 -8.74 7.81 16.22
CA VAL A 88 -8.63 6.68 17.13
C VAL A 88 -7.18 6.41 17.49
N GLY A 89 -6.92 6.43 18.79
CA GLY A 89 -5.63 6.06 19.36
C GLY A 89 -5.46 4.54 19.43
N LEU A 90 -4.29 4.07 19.00
CA LEU A 90 -3.93 2.66 18.99
C LEU A 90 -2.58 2.48 19.69
N ILE A 91 -2.52 1.52 20.61
CA ILE A 91 -1.28 1.09 21.25
C ILE A 91 -0.91 -0.29 20.70
N ALA A 92 0.34 -0.42 20.26
CA ALA A 92 0.89 -1.68 19.77
C ALA A 92 2.28 -1.94 20.38
N ALA A 93 2.64 -3.21 20.51
CA ALA A 93 3.98 -3.65 20.84
C ALA A 93 4.53 -4.47 19.67
N VAL A 94 5.69 -4.09 19.16
CA VAL A 94 6.41 -4.82 18.12
C VAL A 94 7.65 -5.44 18.74
N THR A 95 7.73 -6.76 18.76
CA THR A 95 8.85 -7.51 19.34
C THR A 95 9.65 -8.13 18.20
N PHE A 96 10.94 -7.79 18.14
CA PHE A 96 11.90 -8.37 17.21
C PHE A 96 12.66 -9.50 17.92
N ASP A 97 13.08 -10.52 17.17
CA ASP A 97 13.96 -11.56 17.71
C ASP A 97 15.35 -11.00 18.02
N GLU A 98 15.82 -10.13 17.12
CA GLU A 98 17.10 -9.43 17.20
C GLU A 98 16.92 -7.96 17.65
N THR A 99 18.00 -7.18 17.60
CA THR A 99 17.94 -5.74 17.89
C THR A 99 16.96 -5.02 16.94
N PRO A 100 16.02 -4.21 17.46
CA PRO A 100 15.07 -3.49 16.63
C PRO A 100 15.75 -2.55 15.65
N PRO A 101 15.30 -2.51 14.38
CA PRO A 101 15.87 -1.63 13.37
C PRO A 101 15.63 -0.15 13.72
N ARG A 102 16.52 0.72 13.23
CA ARG A 102 16.40 2.19 13.43
C ARG A 102 15.20 2.81 12.70
N ILE A 103 14.73 2.14 11.66
CA ILE A 103 13.57 2.50 10.87
C ILE A 103 12.93 1.22 10.35
N PHE A 104 11.62 1.14 10.35
CA PHE A 104 10.89 0.02 9.74
C PHE A 104 9.52 0.47 9.25
N THR A 105 8.88 -0.39 8.45
CA THR A 105 7.50 -0.17 8.00
C THR A 105 6.57 -1.09 8.77
N LEU A 106 5.57 -0.49 9.42
CA LEU A 106 4.42 -1.18 9.99
C LEU A 106 3.32 -1.25 8.92
N MET A 107 2.96 -2.45 8.50
CA MET A 107 1.82 -2.68 7.63
C MET A 107 0.54 -2.72 8.46
N LEU A 108 -0.45 -1.94 8.07
CA LEU A 108 -1.81 -1.93 8.58
C LEU A 108 -2.70 -2.69 7.59
N ASP A 109 -3.41 -3.72 8.07
CA ASP A 109 -4.27 -4.55 7.25
C ASP A 109 -5.75 -4.24 7.54
N PHE A 110 -6.48 -3.84 6.49
CA PHE A 110 -7.90 -3.53 6.53
C PHE A 110 -8.74 -4.54 5.74
N GLY A 111 -8.21 -5.75 5.52
CA GLY A 111 -8.88 -6.85 4.84
C GLY A 111 -9.22 -6.49 3.39
N ALA A 112 -10.51 -6.56 3.05
CA ALA A 112 -10.99 -6.27 1.69
C ALA A 112 -10.77 -4.80 1.26
N ALA A 113 -10.61 -3.87 2.20
CA ALA A 113 -10.28 -2.48 1.90
C ALA A 113 -8.80 -2.28 1.54
N GLY A 114 -7.97 -3.31 1.70
CA GLY A 114 -6.55 -3.31 1.37
C GLY A 114 -5.64 -3.05 2.56
N ALA A 115 -4.41 -2.67 2.29
CA ALA A 115 -3.37 -2.46 3.29
C ALA A 115 -2.62 -1.14 3.08
N GLY A 116 -2.07 -0.58 4.16
CA GLY A 116 -1.29 0.66 4.14
C GLY A 116 -0.03 0.55 4.98
N GLY A 117 1.07 1.15 4.51
CA GLY A 117 2.34 1.18 5.24
C GLY A 117 2.50 2.45 6.06
N VAL A 118 3.01 2.32 7.29
CA VAL A 118 3.42 3.43 8.14
C VAL A 118 4.90 3.28 8.44
N THR A 119 5.69 4.30 8.09
CA THR A 119 7.11 4.34 8.45
C THR A 119 7.25 4.73 9.93
N VAL A 120 7.97 3.92 10.68
CA VAL A 120 8.24 4.10 12.10
C VAL A 120 9.73 4.35 12.31
N ILE A 121 10.04 5.42 13.05
CA ILE A 121 11.41 5.73 13.50
C ILE A 121 11.39 5.74 15.03
N PRO A 122 11.86 4.68 15.69
CA PRO A 122 11.83 4.58 17.14
C PRO A 122 12.86 5.48 17.82
N GLU A 123 12.47 6.07 18.93
CA GLU A 123 13.33 6.77 19.86
C GLU A 123 13.88 5.78 20.90
N ARG A 124 15.17 5.90 21.23
CA ARG A 124 15.76 5.14 22.34
C ARG A 124 15.56 5.92 23.64
N VAL A 125 15.08 5.25 24.68
CA VAL A 125 15.08 5.84 26.02
C VAL A 125 16.52 5.80 26.56
N GLY A 126 17.12 6.96 26.80
CA GLY A 126 18.37 7.06 27.56
C GLY A 126 19.66 7.17 26.74
N GLN A 127 19.68 7.99 25.69
CA GLN A 127 20.92 8.62 25.21
C GLN A 127 20.85 10.13 25.39
#